data_AF-A0A7C5JAB8-F1
#
_entry.id   AF-A0A7C5JAB8-F1
#
_cell.length_a   1.000
_cell.length_b   1.000
_cell.length_c   1.000
_cell.angle_alpha   90.00
_cell.angle_beta   90.00
_cell.angle_gamma   90.00
#
_symmetry.space_group_name_H-M   'P 1'
#
loop_
_entity.id
_entity.type
_entity.pdbx_description
1 polymer ?
#
loop_
_entity_poly.entity_id
_entity_poly.type
_entity_poly.pdbx_seq_one_letter_code
_entity_poly.pdbx_strand_id
1 'polypeptide(L)'
;MENQEQNNRRLWYIRRRGQIEGPFPQGLISRHILLGRIAEDDELSFDLVTWHPRDAFPELVPAVMQGEVTDRQAAERLEAARRWADERTGGDRRQGDGMVAQDRRRGRDRRRGSQSGRPPRTTPEALPDGGAGQGGRRWAWVLIPPALLLGGILVAVMKPGDETAAVIDCDSPPRAGIDWSNCFKEGVDLRGADLRGARMRNMRLTAARLGQARLRGTDLSYSELAVASLAGADLRDGVLVGAGLRGADLRSADLRGANLAYADLRGARLAGADLRGAVLGSAIWTDGRYCAPRSVGSCVFSAPPPRDRL
;
A
#
# COMPACT_ATOMS: atom_id res chain seq x y z
N MET A 1 -12.62 -19.78 -14.41
CA MET A 1 -12.52 -18.33 -14.12
C MET A 1 -12.39 -18.06 -12.61
N GLU A 2 -13.05 -18.84 -11.75
CA GLU A 2 -12.98 -18.73 -10.28
C GLU A 2 -11.56 -18.84 -9.68
N ASN A 3 -10.68 -19.66 -10.27
CA ASN A 3 -9.32 -19.86 -9.78
C ASN A 3 -8.36 -18.67 -10.07
N GLN A 4 -8.55 -17.94 -11.18
CA GLN A 4 -7.73 -16.75 -11.49
C GLN A 4 -8.11 -15.57 -10.61
N GLU A 5 -9.38 -15.42 -10.27
CA GLU A 5 -9.87 -14.33 -9.41
C GLU A 5 -9.45 -14.53 -7.95
N GLN A 6 -9.41 -15.78 -7.46
CA GLN A 6 -8.85 -16.11 -6.16
C GLN A 6 -7.33 -15.95 -6.11
N ASN A 7 -6.60 -16.35 -7.17
CA ASN A 7 -5.14 -16.18 -7.21
C ASN A 7 -4.74 -14.69 -7.28
N ASN A 8 -5.49 -13.87 -8.02
CA ASN A 8 -5.22 -12.43 -8.13
C ASN A 8 -5.55 -11.64 -6.85
N ARG A 9 -6.30 -12.24 -5.91
CA ARG A 9 -6.54 -11.73 -4.55
C ARG A 9 -5.47 -12.17 -3.55
N ARG A 10 -4.57 -13.07 -3.94
CA ARG A 10 -3.49 -13.54 -3.08
C ARG A 10 -2.53 -12.37 -2.83
N LEU A 11 -2.26 -12.16 -1.55
CA LEU A 11 -1.34 -11.16 -1.05
C LEU A 11 0.03 -11.79 -0.86
N TRP A 12 1.07 -11.03 -1.22
CA TRP A 12 2.44 -11.50 -1.29
C TRP A 12 3.35 -10.62 -0.46
N TYR A 13 4.40 -11.21 0.09
CA TYR A 13 5.42 -10.59 0.90
C TYR A 13 6.78 -10.81 0.25
N ILE A 14 7.66 -9.83 0.39
CA ILE A 14 9.03 -9.86 -0.11
C ILE A 14 9.95 -9.85 1.10
N ARG A 15 10.93 -10.76 1.17
CA ARG A 15 11.98 -10.76 2.17
C ARG A 15 13.32 -10.46 1.53
N ARG A 16 13.96 -9.38 1.99
CA ARG A 16 15.28 -8.93 1.53
C ARG A 16 16.15 -8.61 2.73
N ARG A 17 17.33 -9.25 2.82
CA ARG A 17 18.32 -8.98 3.88
C ARG A 17 17.71 -8.99 5.30
N GLY A 18 16.79 -9.92 5.55
CA GLY A 18 16.11 -10.07 6.85
C GLY A 18 14.92 -9.13 7.08
N GLN A 19 14.64 -8.19 6.17
CA GLN A 19 13.45 -7.33 6.24
C GLN A 19 12.31 -7.93 5.42
N ILE A 20 11.10 -7.90 5.97
CA ILE A 20 9.88 -8.37 5.29
C ILE A 20 9.03 -7.15 4.90
N GLU A 21 8.68 -7.06 3.62
CA GLU A 21 7.83 -6.02 3.04
C GLU A 21 6.55 -6.64 2.47
N GLY A 22 5.43 -5.92 2.56
CA GLY A 22 4.12 -6.36 2.06
C GLY A 22 3.00 -6.02 3.02
N PRO A 23 1.79 -6.57 2.82
CA PRO A 23 1.37 -7.42 1.71
C PRO A 23 1.18 -6.64 0.39
N PHE A 24 1.53 -7.25 -0.73
CA PHE A 24 1.37 -6.72 -2.08
C PHE A 24 0.40 -7.58 -2.89
N PRO A 25 -0.49 -6.99 -3.70
CA PRO A 25 -1.28 -7.76 -4.65
C PRO A 25 -0.36 -8.35 -5.72
N GLN A 26 -0.68 -9.55 -6.22
CA GLN A 26 0.10 -10.26 -7.24
C GLN A 26 0.53 -9.36 -8.41
N GLY A 27 -0.36 -8.55 -8.95
CA GLY A 27 -0.04 -7.66 -10.07
C GLY A 27 1.05 -6.61 -9.77
N LEU A 28 1.21 -6.21 -8.50
CA LEU A 28 2.28 -5.31 -8.09
C LEU A 28 3.62 -6.05 -7.97
N ILE A 29 3.61 -7.27 -7.45
CA ILE A 29 4.80 -8.15 -7.44
C ILE A 29 5.29 -8.39 -8.87
N SER A 30 4.40 -8.80 -9.78
CA SER A 30 4.75 -8.99 -11.19
C SER A 30 5.34 -7.73 -11.83
N ARG A 31 4.83 -6.55 -11.48
CA ARG A 31 5.39 -5.27 -11.93
C ARG A 31 6.75 -4.99 -11.31
N HIS A 32 6.97 -5.28 -10.04
CA HIS A 32 8.27 -5.10 -9.39
C HIS A 32 9.33 -6.03 -9.98
N ILE A 33 8.97 -7.27 -10.32
CA ILE A 33 9.83 -8.19 -11.08
C ILE A 33 10.15 -7.58 -12.46
N LEU A 34 9.13 -7.10 -13.20
CA LEU A 34 9.33 -6.48 -14.52
C LEU A 34 10.33 -5.32 -14.50
N LEU A 35 10.24 -4.48 -13.47
CA LEU A 35 11.05 -3.28 -13.29
C LEU A 35 12.40 -3.56 -12.62
N GLY A 36 12.73 -4.82 -12.31
CA GLY A 36 13.98 -5.20 -11.65
C GLY A 36 14.08 -4.71 -10.20
N ARG A 37 12.95 -4.43 -9.56
CA ARG A 37 12.88 -3.98 -8.16
C ARG A 37 12.87 -5.14 -7.17
N ILE A 38 12.53 -6.34 -7.64
CA ILE A 38 12.74 -7.60 -6.92
C ILE A 38 13.96 -8.26 -7.56
N ALA A 39 15.02 -8.36 -6.77
CA ALA A 39 16.29 -8.97 -7.15
C ALA A 39 16.19 -10.50 -7.18
N GLU A 40 17.21 -11.16 -7.72
CA GLU A 40 17.28 -12.64 -7.77
C GLU A 40 17.33 -13.27 -6.37
N ASP A 41 17.96 -12.58 -5.41
CA ASP A 41 18.17 -13.03 -4.03
C ASP A 41 16.99 -12.69 -3.10
N ASP A 42 15.98 -11.99 -3.60
CA ASP A 42 14.77 -11.72 -2.82
C ASP A 42 13.89 -12.96 -2.73
N GLU A 43 13.34 -13.19 -1.54
CA GLU A 43 12.42 -14.28 -1.31
C GLU A 43 10.98 -13.78 -1.28
N LEU A 44 10.08 -14.56 -1.83
CA LEU A 44 8.65 -14.28 -1.86
C LEU A 44 7.90 -15.29 -1.00
N SER A 45 6.86 -14.82 -0.33
CA SER A 45 5.94 -15.63 0.44
C SER A 45 4.51 -15.12 0.29
N PHE A 46 3.52 -15.99 0.39
CA PHE A 46 2.11 -15.59 0.47
C PHE A 46 1.45 -16.03 1.79
N ASP A 47 2.19 -16.71 2.66
CA ASP A 47 1.73 -17.27 3.94
C ASP A 47 2.57 -16.80 5.15
N LEU A 48 3.66 -16.05 4.92
CA LEU A 48 4.67 -15.60 5.89
C LEU A 48 5.48 -16.72 6.58
N VAL A 49 5.16 -17.98 6.30
CA VAL A 49 5.81 -19.15 6.90
C VAL A 49 6.84 -19.73 5.93
N THR A 50 6.44 -19.88 4.68
CA THR A 50 7.23 -20.51 3.63
C THR A 50 7.79 -19.45 2.71
N TRP A 51 9.11 -19.46 2.51
CA TRP A 51 9.83 -18.47 1.71
C TRP A 51 10.53 -19.17 0.56
N HIS A 52 10.33 -18.66 -0.64
CA HIS A 52 10.91 -19.23 -1.85
C HIS A 52 11.50 -18.12 -2.73
N PRO A 53 12.56 -18.38 -3.49
CA PRO A 53 13.05 -17.42 -4.47
C PRO A 53 11.99 -17.13 -5.53
N ARG A 54 12.09 -15.99 -6.21
CA ARG A 54 11.11 -15.58 -7.24
C ARG A 54 10.88 -16.63 -8.33
N ASP A 55 11.90 -17.43 -8.66
CA ASP A 55 11.86 -18.45 -9.71
C ASP A 55 10.95 -19.63 -9.36
N ALA A 56 10.63 -19.81 -8.08
CA ALA A 56 9.65 -20.80 -7.64
C ALA A 56 8.22 -20.44 -8.06
N PHE A 57 7.98 -19.21 -8.53
CA PHE A 57 6.67 -18.69 -8.87
C PHE A 57 6.65 -18.14 -10.32
N PRO A 58 6.73 -19.02 -11.35
CA PRO A 58 6.72 -18.60 -12.75
C PRO A 58 5.45 -17.82 -13.15
N GLU A 59 4.34 -18.00 -12.43
CA GLU A 59 3.10 -17.24 -12.61
C GLU A 59 3.20 -15.75 -12.22
N LEU A 60 4.21 -15.37 -11.43
CA LEU A 60 4.47 -13.97 -11.08
C LEU A 60 5.32 -13.27 -12.14
N VAL A 61 6.09 -14.03 -12.93
CA VAL A 61 6.96 -13.50 -13.97
C VAL A 61 6.11 -13.12 -15.19
N PRO A 62 6.08 -11.84 -15.60
CA PRO A 62 5.29 -11.42 -16.75
C PRO A 62 5.69 -12.18 -18.02
N ALA A 63 4.70 -12.53 -18.87
CA ALA A 63 4.93 -13.27 -20.10
C ALA A 63 5.95 -12.61 -21.06
N VAL A 64 6.09 -11.28 -21.04
CA VAL A 64 7.10 -10.55 -21.83
C VAL A 64 8.54 -10.89 -21.44
N MET A 65 8.77 -11.42 -20.23
CA MET A 65 10.07 -11.89 -19.76
C MET A 65 10.29 -13.39 -20.02
N GLN A 66 9.27 -14.11 -20.49
CA GLN A 66 9.35 -15.55 -20.74
C GLN A 66 9.77 -15.79 -22.20
N GLY A 67 11.02 -16.20 -22.42
CA GLY A 67 11.57 -16.53 -23.75
C GLY A 67 13.05 -16.19 -23.89
N GLU A 68 13.74 -16.82 -24.86
CA GLU A 68 15.14 -16.48 -25.17
C GLU A 68 15.23 -15.09 -25.80
N VAL A 69 15.99 -14.19 -25.16
CA VAL A 69 16.28 -12.84 -25.67
C VAL A 69 17.39 -12.94 -26.72
N THR A 70 17.11 -13.64 -27.81
CA THR A 70 18.03 -13.78 -28.95
C THR A 70 17.73 -12.77 -30.07
N ASP A 71 16.52 -12.20 -30.07
CA ASP A 71 16.07 -11.22 -31.07
C ASP A 71 15.97 -9.80 -30.52
N ARG A 72 16.48 -8.83 -31.30
CA ARG A 72 16.34 -7.39 -31.07
C ARG A 72 14.89 -6.96 -30.78
N GLN A 73 13.92 -7.64 -31.39
CA GLN A 73 12.50 -7.40 -31.17
C GLN A 73 12.02 -7.77 -29.76
N ALA A 74 12.60 -8.79 -29.12
CA ALA A 74 12.25 -9.17 -27.75
C ALA A 74 12.75 -8.12 -26.74
N ALA A 75 13.96 -7.62 -26.95
CA ALA A 75 14.52 -6.52 -26.14
C ALA A 75 13.67 -5.24 -26.26
N GLU A 76 13.29 -4.84 -27.48
CA GLU A 76 12.44 -3.68 -27.72
C GLU A 76 11.05 -3.82 -27.04
N ARG A 77 10.45 -5.03 -27.06
CA ARG A 77 9.18 -5.32 -26.36
C ARG A 77 9.31 -5.25 -24.84
N LEU A 78 10.40 -5.78 -24.28
CA LEU A 78 10.65 -5.72 -22.84
C LEU A 78 10.89 -4.27 -22.37
N GLU A 79 11.66 -3.50 -23.12
CA GLU A 79 11.88 -2.07 -22.85
C GLU A 79 10.59 -1.26 -22.96
N ALA A 80 9.77 -1.52 -23.98
CA ALA A 80 8.45 -0.92 -24.10
C ALA A 80 7.54 -1.29 -22.91
N ALA A 81 7.53 -2.56 -22.49
CA ALA A 81 6.76 -3.01 -21.33
C ALA A 81 7.25 -2.38 -20.01
N ARG A 82 8.57 -2.21 -19.83
CA ARG A 82 9.16 -1.52 -18.67
C ARG A 82 8.81 -0.04 -18.66
N ARG A 83 8.97 0.67 -19.78
CA ARG A 83 8.56 2.08 -19.92
C ARG A 83 7.09 2.26 -19.56
N TRP A 84 6.24 1.43 -20.15
CA TRP A 84 4.80 1.49 -19.90
C TRP A 84 4.43 1.08 -18.47
N ALA A 85 5.11 0.11 -17.89
CA ALA A 85 4.91 -0.24 -16.49
C ALA A 85 5.32 0.92 -15.58
N ASP A 86 6.43 1.60 -15.86
CA ASP A 86 6.90 2.77 -15.12
C ASP A 86 5.96 3.97 -15.27
N GLU A 87 5.48 4.24 -16.49
CA GLU A 87 4.45 5.24 -16.82
C GLU A 87 3.08 4.95 -16.18
N ARG A 88 2.80 3.69 -15.83
CA ARG A 88 1.56 3.27 -15.18
C ARG A 88 1.63 3.39 -13.66
N THR A 89 1.65 4.61 -13.17
CA THR A 89 0.98 4.96 -11.91
C THR A 89 -0.53 5.12 -12.18
N GLY A 90 -1.27 4.00 -12.08
CA GLY A 90 -2.67 3.92 -11.63
C GLY A 90 -3.84 4.63 -12.33
N GLY A 91 -3.68 5.68 -13.17
CA GLY A 91 -4.79 6.60 -13.49
C GLY A 91 -5.26 6.74 -14.94
N ASP A 92 -4.40 6.54 -15.95
CA ASP A 92 -4.69 6.98 -17.33
C ASP A 92 -5.29 5.90 -18.25
N ARG A 93 -6.33 5.16 -17.80
CA ARG A 93 -7.19 4.35 -18.72
C ARG A 93 -8.63 4.85 -18.89
N ARG A 94 -8.97 6.03 -18.41
CA ARG A 94 -10.31 6.59 -18.67
C ARG A 94 -10.22 8.06 -19.05
N GLN A 95 -9.67 8.33 -20.23
CA GLN A 95 -10.17 9.30 -21.21
C GLN A 95 -9.27 9.37 -22.45
N GLY A 96 -9.90 9.37 -23.63
CA GLY A 96 -9.31 9.45 -24.98
C GLY A 96 -9.28 8.07 -25.65
N ASP A 97 -10.03 7.75 -26.71
CA ASP A 97 -10.85 8.56 -27.61
C ASP A 97 -11.93 7.66 -28.23
N GLY A 98 -13.04 8.29 -28.61
CA GLY A 98 -14.06 7.64 -29.41
C GLY A 98 -13.54 7.33 -30.81
N MET A 99 -13.54 6.06 -31.19
CA MET A 99 -13.67 5.68 -32.60
C MET A 99 -14.82 4.69 -32.74
N VAL A 100 -15.78 5.14 -33.53
CA VAL A 100 -17.04 4.49 -33.88
C VAL A 100 -16.75 3.23 -34.69
N ALA A 101 -17.25 2.09 -34.24
CA ALA A 101 -17.70 1.01 -35.14
C ALA A 101 -18.92 0.34 -34.49
N GLN A 102 -20.07 0.55 -35.13
CA GLN A 102 -21.38 0.08 -34.71
C GLN A 102 -21.42 -1.45 -34.67
N ASP A 103 -21.84 -2.03 -33.55
CA ASP A 103 -22.47 -3.36 -33.58
C ASP A 103 -23.91 -3.24 -33.11
N ARG A 104 -24.81 -3.22 -34.10
CA ARG A 104 -26.24 -3.47 -33.90
C ARG A 104 -26.43 -4.98 -33.86
N ARG A 105 -26.56 -5.56 -32.67
CA ARG A 105 -27.35 -6.79 -32.51
C ARG A 105 -28.33 -6.66 -31.36
N ARG A 106 -29.59 -6.47 -31.79
CA ARG A 106 -30.81 -6.71 -31.01
C ARG A 106 -30.80 -8.16 -30.53
N GLY A 107 -30.98 -8.35 -29.23
CA GLY A 107 -31.20 -9.66 -28.61
C GLY A 107 -32.15 -9.49 -27.43
N ARG A 108 -33.43 -9.51 -27.74
CA ARG A 108 -34.57 -9.54 -26.83
C ARG A 108 -34.72 -10.96 -26.28
N ASP A 109 -34.98 -11.09 -24.98
CA ASP A 109 -35.77 -12.13 -24.30
C ASP A 109 -35.16 -12.46 -22.93
N ARG A 110 -35.88 -12.77 -21.84
CA ARG A 110 -37.26 -12.58 -21.36
C ARG A 110 -37.26 -13.28 -19.99
N ARG A 111 -37.95 -12.71 -18.99
CA ARG A 111 -38.59 -13.41 -17.84
C ARG A 111 -37.62 -14.05 -16.83
N ARG A 112 -37.91 -14.27 -15.54
CA ARG A 112 -39.03 -14.04 -14.59
C ARG A 112 -38.40 -14.46 -13.24
N GLY A 113 -38.34 -13.60 -12.21
CA GLY A 113 -39.30 -13.57 -11.11
C GLY A 113 -39.19 -14.79 -10.18
N SER A 114 -38.66 -14.61 -8.96
CA SER A 114 -39.25 -15.16 -7.72
C SER A 114 -38.59 -14.59 -6.46
N GLN A 115 -39.43 -14.09 -5.57
CA GLN A 115 -39.22 -13.84 -4.13
C GLN A 115 -38.93 -15.20 -3.44
N SER A 116 -38.50 -15.42 -2.20
CA SER A 116 -38.51 -14.73 -0.90
C SER A 116 -37.58 -15.58 0.01
N GLY A 117 -36.93 -15.04 1.03
CA GLY A 117 -37.32 -15.39 2.41
C GLY A 117 -36.10 -15.64 3.33
N ARG A 118 -35.91 -14.74 4.30
CA ARG A 118 -35.32 -15.00 5.64
C ARG A 118 -36.41 -15.63 6.55
N PRO A 119 -36.20 -16.11 7.80
CA PRO A 119 -35.02 -16.19 8.71
C PRO A 119 -34.96 -17.61 9.39
N PRO A 120 -34.62 -17.87 10.69
CA PRO A 120 -33.74 -17.22 11.70
C PRO A 120 -32.69 -18.17 12.36
N ARG A 121 -31.91 -17.57 13.29
CA ARG A 121 -30.98 -18.17 14.27
C ARG A 121 -31.65 -19.10 15.29
N THR A 122 -30.91 -20.10 15.77
CA THR A 122 -31.02 -20.64 17.14
C THR A 122 -29.65 -21.11 17.66
N THR A 123 -29.30 -20.66 18.86
CA THR A 123 -28.39 -21.34 19.82
C THR A 123 -29.17 -22.43 20.55
N PRO A 124 -28.48 -23.43 21.13
CA PRO A 124 -28.66 -23.62 22.57
C PRO A 124 -27.38 -23.99 23.36
N GLU A 125 -27.39 -23.57 24.62
CA GLU A 125 -26.50 -23.91 25.72
C GLU A 125 -26.69 -25.35 26.26
N ALA A 126 -25.55 -25.90 26.71
CA ALA A 126 -25.24 -26.62 27.96
C ALA A 126 -26.02 -27.87 28.45
N LEU A 127 -25.22 -28.78 29.05
CA LEU A 127 -25.43 -29.72 30.19
C LEU A 127 -24.98 -31.17 29.84
N PRO A 128 -24.69 -32.06 30.82
CA PRO A 128 -23.86 -31.90 32.02
C PRO A 128 -22.91 -33.11 32.29
N ASP A 129 -22.17 -32.99 33.39
CA ASP A 129 -21.43 -33.95 34.25
C ASP A 129 -21.36 -35.46 33.95
N GLY A 130 -20.17 -36.01 34.23
CA GLY A 130 -19.93 -37.42 34.50
C GLY A 130 -18.54 -37.66 35.07
N GLY A 131 -18.44 -37.82 36.39
CA GLY A 131 -17.19 -38.09 37.11
C GLY A 131 -16.80 -39.58 37.20
N ALA A 132 -15.56 -39.82 37.62
CA ALA A 132 -14.99 -41.00 38.31
C ALA A 132 -13.46 -40.93 38.12
N GLY A 133 -12.55 -41.25 39.03
CA GLY A 133 -12.53 -41.82 40.37
C GLY A 133 -11.03 -42.00 40.69
N GLN A 134 -10.57 -41.55 41.87
CA GLN A 134 -10.10 -42.41 42.97
C GLN A 134 -8.61 -42.84 42.87
N GLY A 135 -7.83 -42.45 43.90
CA GLY A 135 -6.45 -42.93 44.10
C GLY A 135 -5.66 -42.05 45.04
N GLY A 136 -5.92 -42.16 46.35
CA GLY A 136 -5.24 -41.36 47.36
C GLY A 136 -3.82 -41.81 47.68
N ARG A 137 -3.02 -40.88 48.22
CA ARG A 137 -2.12 -41.10 49.36
C ARG A 137 -1.54 -39.76 49.83
N ARG A 138 -1.90 -39.38 51.07
CA ARG A 138 -1.28 -38.31 51.89
C ARG A 138 0.15 -38.76 52.27
N TRP A 139 1.10 -37.89 52.54
CA TRP A 139 1.65 -37.44 53.83
C TRP A 139 3.08 -36.98 53.43
N ALA A 140 3.76 -35.95 53.92
CA ALA A 140 3.59 -34.97 54.97
C ALA A 140 4.57 -33.81 54.64
N TRP A 141 4.33 -32.66 55.26
CA TRP A 141 5.19 -31.48 55.22
C TRP A 141 6.59 -31.77 55.77
N VAL A 142 7.63 -31.41 55.02
CA VAL A 142 8.99 -31.27 55.55
C VAL A 142 9.50 -29.87 55.19
N LEU A 143 9.79 -29.12 56.26
CA LEU A 143 10.40 -27.80 56.28
C LEU A 143 11.81 -27.86 55.66
N ILE A 144 12.13 -26.96 54.73
CA ILE A 144 13.49 -26.75 54.22
C ILE A 144 14.08 -25.51 54.91
N PRO A 145 15.17 -25.61 55.70
CA PRO A 145 15.90 -24.46 56.17
C PRO A 145 16.99 -24.03 55.16
N PRO A 146 17.39 -22.73 55.15
CA PRO A 146 18.20 -22.14 54.10
C PRO A 146 19.70 -22.27 54.37
N ALA A 147 20.49 -22.59 53.35
CA ALA A 147 21.95 -22.50 53.40
C ALA A 147 22.52 -22.08 52.02
N LEU A 148 23.40 -21.10 52.11
CA LEU A 148 23.98 -20.25 51.07
C LEU A 148 25.04 -20.92 50.19
N LEU A 149 25.17 -20.38 48.98
CA LEU A 149 26.40 -20.17 48.19
C LEU A 149 27.16 -21.40 47.65
N LEU A 150 27.00 -21.67 46.35
CA LEU A 150 28.11 -21.83 45.39
C LEU A 150 27.57 -22.02 43.97
N GLY A 151 28.02 -21.19 43.02
CA GLY A 151 27.94 -21.51 41.59
C GLY A 151 26.89 -20.80 40.74
N GLY A 152 26.52 -19.56 41.05
CA GLY A 152 25.77 -18.71 40.12
C GLY A 152 26.70 -18.10 39.06
N ILE A 153 27.21 -18.91 38.14
CA ILE A 153 27.95 -18.41 36.97
C ILE A 153 27.01 -17.50 36.16
N LEU A 154 27.47 -16.27 36.02
CA LEU A 154 27.03 -15.27 35.09
C LEU A 154 27.09 -15.83 33.66
N VAL A 155 25.97 -16.27 33.11
CA VAL A 155 25.69 -16.05 31.70
C VAL A 155 24.32 -15.38 31.66
N ALA A 156 24.39 -14.06 31.54
CA ALA A 156 23.30 -13.26 31.04
C ALA A 156 22.69 -14.02 29.86
N VAL A 157 21.46 -14.49 30.03
CA VAL A 157 20.61 -14.80 28.89
C VAL A 157 20.47 -13.46 28.18
N MET A 158 21.36 -13.23 27.21
CA MET A 158 21.05 -12.44 26.03
C MET A 158 19.70 -12.98 25.58
N LYS A 159 18.64 -12.31 26.00
CA LYS A 159 17.40 -12.38 25.25
C LYS A 159 17.85 -11.97 23.85
N PRO A 160 17.75 -12.83 22.81
CA PRO A 160 17.73 -12.28 21.48
C PRO A 160 16.67 -11.19 21.55
N GLY A 161 17.06 -9.96 21.19
CA GLY A 161 16.09 -8.91 20.99
C GLY A 161 15.08 -9.52 20.05
N ASP A 162 13.89 -9.78 20.58
CA ASP A 162 12.75 -10.22 19.81
C ASP A 162 12.43 -8.98 18.96
N GLU A 163 13.17 -8.83 17.86
CA GLU A 163 12.80 -8.01 16.72
C GLU A 163 11.53 -8.67 16.18
N THR A 164 10.45 -8.54 16.96
CA THR A 164 9.10 -8.77 16.52
C THR A 164 8.93 -7.79 15.39
N ALA A 165 9.13 -8.28 14.16
CA ALA A 165 8.82 -7.58 12.94
C ALA A 165 7.43 -6.98 13.18
N ALA A 166 7.37 -5.65 13.26
CA ALA A 166 6.15 -4.96 13.63
C ALA A 166 5.07 -5.34 12.61
N VAL A 167 4.17 -6.21 13.02
CA VAL A 167 3.07 -6.64 12.16
C VAL A 167 2.21 -5.41 11.90
N ILE A 168 2.20 -4.94 10.64
CA ILE A 168 1.41 -3.79 10.23
C ILE A 168 -0.05 -4.22 10.29
N ASP A 169 -0.75 -3.74 11.31
CA ASP A 169 -2.19 -3.90 11.43
C ASP A 169 -2.90 -2.74 10.72
N CYS A 170 -3.38 -3.03 9.50
CA CYS A 170 -4.13 -2.05 8.72
C CYS A 170 -5.47 -1.69 9.37
N ASP A 171 -6.04 -2.48 10.28
CA ASP A 171 -7.36 -2.21 10.88
C ASP A 171 -7.28 -1.47 12.22
N SER A 172 -6.07 -1.28 12.73
CA SER A 172 -5.82 -0.42 13.88
C SER A 172 -6.45 0.97 13.71
N PRO A 173 -7.00 1.58 14.77
CA PRO A 173 -7.64 2.90 14.69
C PRO A 173 -6.62 4.02 14.42
N PRO A 174 -7.05 5.16 13.83
CA PRO A 174 -6.16 6.29 13.55
C PRO A 174 -5.53 6.85 14.83
N ARG A 175 -4.21 6.97 14.82
CA ARG A 175 -3.43 7.61 15.88
C ARG A 175 -2.14 8.21 15.33
N ALA A 176 -1.54 9.14 16.07
CA ALA A 176 -0.23 9.68 15.75
C ALA A 176 0.83 8.56 15.71
N GLY A 177 1.75 8.66 14.75
CA GLY A 177 2.86 7.71 14.56
C GLY A 177 2.45 6.30 14.14
N ILE A 178 1.19 6.08 13.73
CA ILE A 178 0.75 4.77 13.25
C ILE A 178 1.48 4.39 11.96
N ASP A 179 1.75 3.09 11.79
CA ASP A 179 2.25 2.55 10.55
C ASP A 179 1.12 1.85 9.80
N TRP A 180 0.75 2.42 8.66
CA TRP A 180 -0.18 1.89 7.67
C TRP A 180 0.48 1.80 6.29
N SER A 181 1.80 1.65 6.25
CA SER A 181 2.52 1.48 5.00
C SER A 181 1.96 0.27 4.24
N ASN A 182 1.74 0.42 2.93
CA ASN A 182 1.15 -0.59 2.04
C ASN A 182 -0.32 -0.97 2.30
N CYS A 183 -1.03 -0.26 3.19
CA CYS A 183 -2.44 -0.57 3.48
C CYS A 183 -3.39 -0.09 2.37
N PHE A 184 -4.57 -0.73 2.31
CA PHE A 184 -5.66 -0.41 1.38
C PHE A 184 -6.86 0.15 2.14
N LYS A 185 -7.13 1.45 2.01
CA LYS A 185 -8.25 2.15 2.67
C LYS A 185 -8.92 3.14 1.72
N GLU A 186 -9.40 2.64 0.59
CA GLU A 186 -10.15 3.46 -0.37
C GLU A 186 -11.48 3.97 0.25
N GLY A 187 -11.79 5.25 0.04
CA GLY A 187 -13.03 5.86 0.52
C GLY A 187 -13.18 5.99 2.04
N VAL A 188 -12.13 5.67 2.82
CA VAL A 188 -12.18 5.72 4.29
C VAL A 188 -12.50 7.12 4.81
N ASP A 189 -13.22 7.20 5.92
CA ASP A 189 -13.50 8.46 6.62
C ASP A 189 -12.50 8.67 7.76
N LEU A 190 -11.62 9.65 7.59
CA LEU A 190 -10.57 10.08 8.51
C LEU A 190 -10.66 11.59 8.76
N ARG A 191 -11.86 12.19 8.62
CA ARG A 191 -12.06 13.62 8.85
C ARG A 191 -11.68 14.00 10.28
N GLY A 192 -10.83 15.01 10.42
CA GLY A 192 -10.33 15.47 11.72
C GLY A 192 -9.42 14.47 12.46
N ALA A 193 -9.06 13.34 11.85
CA ALA A 193 -8.24 12.32 12.51
C ALA A 193 -6.84 12.85 12.86
N ASP A 194 -6.29 12.38 13.97
CA ASP A 194 -4.91 12.68 14.36
C ASP A 194 -3.97 11.57 13.87
N LEU A 195 -3.21 11.90 12.83
CA LEU A 195 -2.27 11.01 12.15
C LEU A 195 -0.88 11.65 12.09
N ARG A 196 -0.55 12.57 13.00
CA ARG A 196 0.75 13.25 13.03
C ARG A 196 1.89 12.23 13.05
N GLY A 197 2.87 12.38 12.17
CA GLY A 197 4.01 11.47 12.07
C GLY A 197 3.67 10.03 11.62
N ALA A 198 2.45 9.77 11.14
CA ALA A 198 2.09 8.45 10.65
C ALA A 198 2.90 8.07 9.40
N ARG A 199 3.28 6.79 9.32
CA ARG A 199 3.95 6.17 8.18
C ARG A 199 2.88 5.52 7.31
N MET A 200 2.62 6.09 6.15
CA MET A 200 1.53 5.71 5.24
C MET A 200 2.06 5.63 3.81
N ARG A 201 3.29 5.10 3.63
CA ARG A 201 3.94 4.96 2.32
C ARG A 201 3.19 3.95 1.46
N ASN A 202 3.10 4.19 0.16
CA ASN A 202 2.49 3.26 -0.80
C ASN A 202 1.06 2.82 -0.39
N MET A 203 0.33 3.71 0.28
CA MET A 203 -1.01 3.43 0.78
C MET A 203 -2.05 3.77 -0.30
N ARG A 204 -3.13 2.99 -0.40
CA ARG A 204 -4.28 3.35 -1.27
C ARG A 204 -5.35 4.08 -0.46
N LEU A 205 -5.49 5.37 -0.73
CA LEU A 205 -6.42 6.31 -0.11
C LEU A 205 -7.31 7.00 -1.17
N THR A 206 -7.50 6.36 -2.33
CA THR A 206 -8.38 6.87 -3.40
C THR A 206 -9.75 7.24 -2.82
N ALA A 207 -10.23 8.44 -3.11
CA ALA A 207 -11.49 8.99 -2.61
C ALA A 207 -11.65 9.03 -1.06
N ALA A 208 -10.56 8.90 -0.29
CA ALA A 208 -10.60 9.02 1.17
C ALA A 208 -11.04 10.42 1.61
N ARG A 209 -11.69 10.51 2.77
CA ARG A 209 -12.11 11.78 3.40
C ARG A 209 -11.17 12.12 4.54
N LEU A 210 -10.22 13.02 4.28
CA LEU A 210 -9.18 13.50 5.18
C LEU A 210 -9.34 14.99 5.52
N GLY A 211 -10.54 15.56 5.30
CA GLY A 211 -10.81 16.98 5.58
C GLY A 211 -10.50 17.33 7.03
N GLN A 212 -9.75 18.41 7.24
CA GLN A 212 -9.26 18.87 8.56
C GLN A 212 -8.43 17.85 9.35
N ALA A 213 -7.95 16.77 8.72
CA ALA A 213 -7.07 15.80 9.38
C ALA A 213 -5.73 16.44 9.77
N ARG A 214 -5.15 15.97 10.88
CA ARG A 214 -3.81 16.38 11.35
C ARG A 214 -2.78 15.39 10.82
N LEU A 215 -2.12 15.77 9.74
CA LEU A 215 -1.17 14.96 8.97
C LEU A 215 0.26 15.53 9.00
N ARG A 216 0.56 16.42 9.96
CA ARG A 216 1.88 17.03 10.09
C ARG A 216 2.97 15.97 10.22
N GLY A 217 4.03 16.07 9.42
CA GLY A 217 5.18 15.16 9.43
C GLY A 217 4.87 13.73 9.00
N THR A 218 3.75 13.49 8.33
CA THR A 218 3.41 12.16 7.81
C THR A 218 4.29 11.77 6.62
N ASP A 219 4.48 10.46 6.43
CA ASP A 219 5.07 9.91 5.21
C ASP A 219 3.97 9.29 4.34
N LEU A 220 3.55 10.01 3.31
CA LEU A 220 2.59 9.62 2.28
C LEU A 220 3.30 9.36 0.93
N SER A 221 4.61 9.05 0.95
CA SER A 221 5.37 8.83 -0.28
C SER A 221 4.76 7.71 -1.11
N TYR A 222 4.61 7.96 -2.42
CA TYR A 222 4.05 7.03 -3.40
C TYR A 222 2.60 6.57 -3.11
N SER A 223 1.89 7.27 -2.23
CA SER A 223 0.51 6.91 -1.88
C SER A 223 -0.49 7.45 -2.90
N GLU A 224 -1.54 6.67 -3.13
CA GLU A 224 -2.60 7.00 -4.09
C GLU A 224 -3.74 7.74 -3.36
N LEU A 225 -3.86 9.03 -3.62
CA LEU A 225 -4.81 9.98 -3.02
C LEU A 225 -5.73 10.58 -4.09
N ALA A 226 -5.88 9.93 -5.23
CA ALA A 226 -6.70 10.42 -6.32
C ALA A 226 -8.13 10.69 -5.81
N VAL A 227 -8.69 11.86 -6.17
CA VAL A 227 -10.01 12.34 -5.72
C VAL A 227 -10.24 12.34 -4.20
N ALA A 228 -9.20 12.25 -3.38
CA ALA A 228 -9.32 12.37 -1.92
C ALA A 228 -9.71 13.79 -1.51
N SER A 229 -10.46 13.90 -0.40
CA SER A 229 -10.84 15.19 0.19
C SER A 229 -9.90 15.52 1.33
N LEU A 230 -8.97 16.45 1.12
CA LEU A 230 -7.96 16.93 2.08
C LEU A 230 -8.20 18.40 2.47
N ALA A 231 -9.41 18.91 2.24
CA ALA A 231 -9.72 20.32 2.47
C ALA A 231 -9.48 20.70 3.94
N GLY A 232 -8.67 21.74 4.16
CA GLY A 232 -8.30 22.21 5.50
C GLY A 232 -7.36 21.28 6.27
N ALA A 233 -6.81 20.23 5.67
CA ALA A 233 -5.89 19.32 6.35
C ALA A 233 -4.54 20.00 6.67
N ASP A 234 -3.93 19.61 7.79
CA ASP A 234 -2.59 20.05 8.18
C ASP A 234 -1.55 19.03 7.70
N LEU A 235 -0.88 19.32 6.58
CA LEU A 235 0.15 18.49 5.93
C LEU A 235 1.56 19.08 6.10
N ARG A 236 1.75 19.99 7.06
CA ARG A 236 3.04 20.64 7.29
C ARG A 236 4.16 19.62 7.47
N ASP A 237 5.32 19.91 6.91
CA ASP A 237 6.52 19.07 7.04
C ASP A 237 6.30 17.60 6.57
N GLY A 238 5.20 17.31 5.87
CA GLY A 238 4.88 15.97 5.39
C GLY A 238 5.69 15.58 4.15
N VAL A 239 5.92 14.28 3.96
CA VAL A 239 6.60 13.72 2.79
C VAL A 239 5.55 13.10 1.88
N LEU A 240 5.33 13.72 0.72
CA LEU A 240 4.38 13.31 -0.31
C LEU A 240 5.09 13.03 -1.65
N VAL A 241 6.34 12.58 -1.59
CA VAL A 241 7.15 12.35 -2.79
C VAL A 241 6.47 11.30 -3.67
N GLY A 242 6.22 11.63 -4.94
CA GLY A 242 5.57 10.73 -5.88
C GLY A 242 4.11 10.38 -5.54
N ALA A 243 3.45 11.12 -4.64
CA ALA A 243 2.06 10.85 -4.29
C ALA A 243 1.11 11.16 -5.46
N GLY A 244 0.10 10.31 -5.65
CA GLY A 244 -0.94 10.47 -6.67
C GLY A 244 -2.09 11.33 -6.15
N LEU A 245 -2.06 12.63 -6.37
CA LEU A 245 -3.07 13.61 -5.89
C LEU A 245 -4.04 14.05 -6.99
N ARG A 246 -4.18 13.27 -8.07
CA ARG A 246 -5.01 13.63 -9.22
C ARG A 246 -6.46 13.90 -8.81
N GLY A 247 -6.95 15.12 -9.08
CA GLY A 247 -8.31 15.53 -8.72
C GLY A 247 -8.58 15.66 -7.22
N ALA A 248 -7.56 15.58 -6.36
CA ALA A 248 -7.73 15.74 -4.92
C ALA A 248 -8.19 17.16 -4.55
N ASP A 249 -8.98 17.27 -3.49
CA ASP A 249 -9.42 18.55 -2.94
C ASP A 249 -8.50 18.98 -1.80
N LEU A 250 -7.57 19.90 -2.08
CA LEU A 250 -6.59 20.45 -1.14
C LEU A 250 -6.94 21.89 -0.72
N ARG A 251 -8.19 22.32 -0.91
CA ARG A 251 -8.60 23.70 -0.59
C ARG A 251 -8.32 24.03 0.87
N SER A 252 -7.71 25.18 1.12
CA SER A 252 -7.31 25.63 2.46
C SER A 252 -6.41 24.66 3.24
N ALA A 253 -5.78 23.67 2.58
CA ALA A 253 -4.82 22.78 3.24
C ALA A 253 -3.51 23.52 3.56
N ASP A 254 -2.88 23.17 4.67
CA ASP A 254 -1.58 23.72 5.07
C ASP A 254 -0.48 22.74 4.65
N LEU A 255 0.25 23.09 3.59
CA LEU A 255 1.33 22.29 2.98
C LEU A 255 2.71 22.92 3.26
N ARG A 256 2.83 23.80 4.25
CA ARG A 256 4.10 24.48 4.51
C ARG A 256 5.22 23.49 4.81
N GLY A 257 6.34 23.63 4.11
CA GLY A 257 7.49 22.73 4.25
C GLY A 257 7.26 21.29 3.76
N ALA A 258 6.10 20.97 3.18
CA ALA A 258 5.82 19.62 2.67
C ALA A 258 6.67 19.30 1.43
N ASN A 259 7.11 18.05 1.30
CA ASN A 259 7.83 17.59 0.13
C ASN A 259 6.88 16.91 -0.87
N LEU A 260 6.52 17.60 -1.93
CA LEU A 260 5.65 17.17 -3.02
C LEU A 260 6.46 16.85 -4.30
N ALA A 261 7.77 16.62 -4.20
CA ALA A 261 8.58 16.31 -5.37
C ALA A 261 8.03 15.09 -6.13
N TYR A 262 7.97 15.17 -7.46
CA TYR A 262 7.42 14.12 -8.33
C TYR A 262 5.93 13.77 -8.09
N ALA A 263 5.20 14.50 -7.24
CA ALA A 263 3.78 14.24 -7.02
C ALA A 263 2.94 14.60 -8.26
N ASP A 264 1.82 13.89 -8.46
CA ASP A 264 0.86 14.17 -9.53
C ASP A 264 -0.34 14.95 -9.00
N LEU A 265 -0.37 16.27 -9.24
CA LEU A 265 -1.43 17.18 -8.82
C LEU A 265 -2.43 17.49 -9.93
N ARG A 266 -2.45 16.75 -11.06
CA ARG A 266 -3.35 17.04 -12.20
C ARG A 266 -4.80 17.18 -11.75
N GLY A 267 -5.42 18.31 -12.04
CA GLY A 267 -6.80 18.61 -11.66
C GLY A 267 -7.06 18.76 -10.15
N ALA A 268 -6.03 18.76 -9.30
CA ALA A 268 -6.18 19.01 -7.87
C ALA A 268 -6.66 20.45 -7.61
N ARG A 269 -7.47 20.63 -6.57
CA ARG A 269 -8.02 21.95 -6.19
C ARG A 269 -7.19 22.53 -5.04
N LEU A 270 -6.42 23.59 -5.33
CA LEU A 270 -5.49 24.22 -4.38
C LEU A 270 -5.96 25.61 -3.88
N ALA A 271 -7.22 25.99 -4.11
CA ALA A 271 -7.69 27.32 -3.71
C ALA A 271 -7.53 27.53 -2.19
N GLY A 272 -6.75 28.55 -1.81
CA GLY A 272 -6.44 28.86 -0.41
C GLY A 272 -5.41 27.95 0.26
N ALA A 273 -4.82 26.98 -0.46
CA ALA A 273 -3.77 26.13 0.09
C ALA A 273 -2.48 26.93 0.36
N ASP A 274 -1.82 26.67 1.48
CA ASP A 274 -0.56 27.31 1.85
C ASP A 274 0.63 26.41 1.48
N LEU A 275 1.31 26.74 0.39
CA LEU A 275 2.44 25.98 -0.13
C LEU A 275 3.79 26.55 0.31
N ARG A 276 3.87 27.56 1.21
CA ARG A 276 5.15 28.23 1.53
C ARG A 276 6.21 27.22 1.98
N GLY A 277 7.35 27.22 1.28
CA GLY A 277 8.45 26.29 1.55
C GLY A 277 8.21 24.85 1.10
N ALA A 278 7.07 24.53 0.48
CA ALA A 278 6.82 23.20 -0.07
C ALA A 278 7.76 22.92 -1.25
N VAL A 279 8.37 21.74 -1.30
CA VAL A 279 9.24 21.31 -2.39
C VAL A 279 8.41 20.70 -3.50
N LEU A 280 8.46 21.29 -4.69
CA LEU A 280 7.62 20.93 -5.84
C LEU A 280 8.44 20.41 -7.04
N GLY A 281 9.73 20.13 -6.85
CA GLY A 281 10.62 19.71 -7.93
C GLY A 281 10.06 18.52 -8.71
N SER A 282 9.97 18.67 -10.03
CA SER A 282 9.49 17.63 -10.95
C SER A 282 8.05 17.14 -10.71
N ALA A 283 7.26 17.82 -9.87
CA ALA A 283 5.84 17.52 -9.70
C ALA A 283 5.07 17.81 -10.98
N ILE A 284 4.02 17.03 -11.27
CA ILE A 284 3.06 17.34 -12.33
C ILE A 284 2.02 18.27 -11.73
N TRP A 285 1.96 19.50 -12.22
CA TRP A 285 1.10 20.54 -11.69
C TRP A 285 -0.37 20.34 -12.06
N THR A 286 -1.25 21.19 -11.54
CA THR A 286 -2.71 21.08 -11.70
C THR A 286 -3.17 21.14 -13.16
N ASP A 287 -2.39 21.77 -14.03
CA ASP A 287 -2.64 21.88 -15.47
C ASP A 287 -1.89 20.83 -16.32
N GLY A 288 -1.17 19.90 -15.68
CA GLY A 288 -0.42 18.83 -16.35
C GLY A 288 1.02 19.17 -16.73
N ARG A 289 1.51 20.40 -16.47
CA ARG A 289 2.91 20.76 -16.73
C ARG A 289 3.82 20.31 -15.59
N TYR A 290 5.08 20.00 -15.90
CA TYR A 290 6.08 19.68 -14.89
C TYR A 290 6.64 20.94 -14.24
N CYS A 291 6.75 20.92 -12.92
CA CYS A 291 7.50 21.92 -12.16
C CYS A 291 8.99 21.70 -12.34
N ALA A 292 9.76 22.78 -12.51
CA ALA A 292 11.22 22.71 -12.57
C ALA A 292 11.78 22.13 -11.26
N PRO A 293 12.94 21.44 -11.28
CA PRO A 293 13.53 20.80 -10.08
C PRO A 293 13.72 21.74 -8.88
N ARG A 294 13.91 23.03 -9.14
CA ARG A 294 14.11 24.09 -8.12
C ARG A 294 12.82 24.73 -7.60
N SER A 295 11.65 24.20 -7.94
CA SER A 295 10.36 24.76 -7.54
C SER A 295 10.15 24.58 -6.04
N VAL A 296 10.05 25.69 -5.32
CA VAL A 296 9.79 25.73 -3.86
C VAL A 296 8.77 26.82 -3.59
N GLY A 297 7.72 26.52 -2.82
CA GLY A 297 6.66 27.48 -2.51
C GLY A 297 5.66 27.69 -3.64
N SER A 298 6.14 27.68 -4.88
CA SER A 298 5.37 27.79 -6.10
C SER A 298 6.00 26.94 -7.21
N CYS A 299 5.16 26.46 -8.13
CA CYS A 299 5.62 25.73 -9.30
C CYS A 299 6.21 26.71 -10.32
N VAL A 300 7.51 26.60 -10.59
CA VAL A 300 8.18 27.34 -11.65
C VAL A 300 8.26 26.45 -12.87
N PHE A 301 7.65 26.85 -13.98
CA PHE A 301 7.74 26.11 -15.24
C PHE A 301 9.03 26.49 -15.96
N SER A 302 9.86 25.52 -16.32
CA SER A 302 10.96 25.76 -17.25
C SER A 302 10.40 26.02 -18.66
N ALA A 303 11.02 26.95 -19.40
CA ALA A 303 10.71 27.16 -20.80
C ALA A 303 10.96 25.86 -21.59
N PRO A 304 10.16 25.55 -22.64
CA PRO A 304 10.56 24.53 -23.60
C PRO A 304 11.93 24.93 -24.18
N PRO A 305 12.84 23.98 -24.48
CA PRO A 305 14.09 24.31 -25.13
C PRO A 305 13.80 25.10 -26.42
N PRO A 306 14.66 26.07 -26.80
CA PRO A 306 14.48 26.79 -28.05
C PRO A 306 14.32 25.77 -29.19
N ARG A 307 13.28 25.94 -30.00
CA ARG A 307 13.15 25.21 -31.25
C ARG A 307 14.23 25.76 -32.18
N ASP A 308 15.43 25.22 -32.11
CA ASP A 308 16.41 25.45 -33.14
C ASP A 308 15.81 24.95 -34.46
N ARG A 309 15.63 25.90 -35.37
CA ARG A 309 15.17 25.67 -36.73
C ARG A 309 16.17 24.73 -37.41
N LEU A 310 15.70 23.56 -37.82
CA LEU A 310 16.30 22.76 -38.88
C LEU A 310 15.24 22.58 -39.96
#